data_AF-A0A7W0PWM0-F1
#
_entry.id   AF-A0A7W0PWM0-F1
#
_cell.length_a   1.000
_cell.length_b   1.000
_cell.length_c   1.000
_cell.angle_alpha   90.00
_cell.angle_beta   90.00
_cell.angle_gamma   90.00
#
_symmetry.space_group_name_H-M   'P 1'
#
loop_
_entity.id
_entity.type
_entity.pdbx_description
1 polymer ?
#
loop_
_entity_poly.entity_id
_entity_poly.type
_entity_poly.pdbx_seq_one_letter_code
_entity_poly.pdbx_strand_id
1 'polypeptide(L)'
;MADLELSPPPDKRDRLFEVLAGALVLGGVLGGLAVLLDRDSPDPGIPSVTSERIELTLGATIQPFPPDRACGVYVVPVDGPSEALVARLARQLARRAPVQACATPSFRLDLASLDRRRVQLDAVIVSDQLARAFQDTRGIAPATIVGITAFDIYSSAFAEDEFGFGVAKRFPQKQGFAVVSTARMESGEDRLRRLETMAMRYVGLLYFGLPESSSPTSALAPAPESLEELDLLRPEFSDPPPSSAALVAARKAFLSQK
;
A
#
# COMPACT_ATOMS: atom_id res chain seq x y z
N MET A 1 47.03 3.30 -15.04
CA MET A 1 46.21 2.32 -15.77
C MET A 1 45.96 1.18 -14.82
N ALA A 2 44.78 1.17 -14.20
CA ALA A 2 44.36 0.15 -13.25
C ALA A 2 42.98 -0.32 -13.72
N ASP A 3 42.92 -1.61 -14.09
CA ASP A 3 41.72 -2.27 -14.58
C ASP A 3 40.73 -2.45 -13.44
N LEU A 4 39.53 -1.89 -13.62
CA LEU A 4 38.37 -2.10 -12.76
C LEU A 4 37.61 -3.31 -13.29
N GLU A 5 37.84 -4.48 -12.67
CA GLU A 5 36.99 -5.65 -12.84
C GLU A 5 35.59 -5.36 -12.26
N LEU A 6 34.62 -5.26 -13.16
CA LEU A 6 33.19 -5.19 -12.84
C LEU A 6 32.68 -6.58 -12.46
N SER A 7 32.46 -6.79 -11.17
CA SER A 7 31.68 -7.91 -10.64
C SER A 7 30.17 -7.65 -10.87
N PRO A 8 29.40 -8.55 -11.52
CA PRO A 8 27.95 -8.43 -11.56
C PRO A 8 27.33 -9.19 -10.38
N PRO A 9 26.44 -8.55 -9.60
CA PRO A 9 25.12 -9.17 -9.40
C PRO A 9 23.99 -8.13 -9.21
N PRO A 10 22.69 -8.52 -9.10
CA PRO A 10 22.08 -9.84 -9.24
C PRO A 10 20.97 -9.90 -10.31
N ASP A 11 20.71 -11.11 -10.80
CA ASP A 11 19.50 -11.44 -11.54
C ASP A 11 18.41 -11.92 -10.55
N LYS A 12 17.40 -11.07 -10.38
CA LYS A 12 16.01 -11.41 -10.04
C LYS A 12 15.12 -10.45 -10.83
N ARG A 13 15.34 -10.39 -12.14
CA ARG A 13 14.41 -9.68 -13.03
C ARG A 13 13.00 -10.25 -12.83
N ASP A 14 12.06 -9.32 -12.79
CA ASP A 14 10.66 -9.53 -13.15
C ASP A 14 9.73 -10.16 -12.10
N ARG A 15 9.52 -9.45 -10.98
CA ARG A 15 8.24 -9.52 -10.25
C ARG A 15 7.54 -8.16 -10.29
N LEU A 16 7.08 -7.76 -11.47
CA LEU A 16 5.90 -6.92 -11.72
C LEU A 16 5.76 -6.66 -13.22
N PHE A 17 4.51 -6.65 -13.69
CA PHE A 17 4.02 -6.44 -15.06
C PHE A 17 3.90 -7.68 -15.96
N GLU A 18 2.90 -8.52 -15.69
CA GLU A 18 1.86 -8.95 -16.66
C GLU A 18 0.85 -9.88 -15.96
N VAL A 19 -0.43 -9.55 -16.01
CA VAL A 19 -1.53 -10.46 -15.66
C VAL A 19 -2.16 -10.89 -16.97
N LEU A 20 -1.85 -12.11 -17.42
CA LEU A 20 -2.55 -12.79 -18.50
C LEU A 20 -3.05 -14.16 -18.02
N ALA A 21 -4.31 -14.43 -18.37
CA ALA A 21 -5.06 -15.62 -18.05
C ALA A 21 -4.47 -16.89 -18.69
N GLY A 22 -4.49 -18.00 -17.95
CA GLY A 22 -4.18 -19.33 -18.47
C GLY A 22 -4.53 -20.42 -17.46
N ALA A 23 -5.47 -21.28 -17.83
CA ALA A 23 -6.05 -22.33 -16.99
C ALA A 23 -5.25 -23.66 -16.99
N LEU A 24 -5.43 -24.41 -15.88
CA LEU A 24 -5.35 -25.87 -15.68
C LEU A 24 -4.08 -26.67 -16.10
N VAL A 25 -3.56 -27.51 -15.18
CA VAL A 25 -3.82 -28.98 -15.11
C VAL A 25 -3.14 -29.61 -13.86
N LEU A 26 -3.79 -30.66 -13.35
CA LEU A 26 -3.55 -31.60 -12.25
C LEU A 26 -2.12 -32.12 -11.98
N GLY A 27 -1.90 -32.51 -10.71
CA GLY A 27 -1.23 -33.78 -10.37
C GLY A 27 -0.53 -33.87 -9.00
N GLY A 28 -0.88 -34.88 -8.20
CA GLY A 28 0.10 -35.59 -7.36
C GLY A 28 -0.01 -35.48 -5.84
N VAL A 29 -0.47 -36.56 -5.21
CA VAL A 29 -0.45 -36.86 -3.77
C VAL A 29 0.94 -37.31 -3.32
N LEU A 30 1.39 -36.92 -2.11
CA LEU A 30 2.09 -37.79 -1.14
C LEU A 30 2.29 -37.09 0.22
N GLY A 31 2.13 -37.87 1.29
CA GLY A 31 1.99 -37.40 2.66
C GLY A 31 3.30 -37.16 3.41
N GLY A 32 3.20 -36.33 4.44
CA GLY A 32 4.23 -36.07 5.42
C GLY A 32 3.58 -35.59 6.71
N LEU A 33 3.70 -36.41 7.76
CA LEU A 33 3.19 -36.17 9.10
C LEU A 33 3.90 -34.94 9.71
N ALA A 34 3.24 -33.78 9.74
CA ALA A 34 3.76 -32.56 10.34
C ALA A 34 3.27 -32.42 11.79
N VAL A 35 4.22 -32.20 12.69
CA VAL A 35 4.01 -31.82 14.08
C VAL A 35 3.20 -30.52 14.10
N LEU A 36 1.97 -30.59 14.58
CA LEU A 36 1.08 -29.45 14.86
C LEU A 36 1.68 -28.63 16.02
N LEU A 37 2.60 -27.74 15.69
CA LEU A 37 2.83 -26.56 16.52
C LEU A 37 1.65 -25.63 16.25
N ASP A 38 0.79 -25.53 17.25
CA ASP A 38 -0.31 -24.58 17.35
C ASP A 38 0.26 -23.14 17.32
N ARG A 39 0.55 -22.66 16.10
CA ARG A 39 1.01 -21.30 15.78
C ARG A 39 -0.16 -20.32 15.58
N ASP A 40 -1.39 -20.79 15.74
CA ASP A 40 -2.63 -20.00 15.55
C ASP A 40 -3.09 -19.29 16.82
N SER A 41 -2.23 -19.17 17.85
CA SER A 41 -2.57 -18.31 18.99
C SER A 41 -2.50 -16.84 18.56
N PRO A 42 -3.63 -16.13 18.44
CA PRO A 42 -3.62 -14.73 18.07
C PRO A 42 -2.80 -13.94 19.10
N ASP A 43 -1.90 -13.09 18.61
CA ASP A 43 -1.10 -12.20 19.46
C ASP A 43 -2.06 -11.37 20.34
N PRO A 44 -2.03 -11.55 21.68
CA PRO A 44 -2.98 -10.92 22.59
C PRO A 44 -2.89 -9.39 22.62
N GLY A 45 -1.89 -8.79 21.97
CA GLY A 45 -1.72 -7.34 21.85
C GLY A 45 -2.39 -6.69 20.62
N ILE A 46 -2.75 -7.46 19.60
CA ILE A 46 -3.42 -6.93 18.40
C ILE A 46 -4.93 -6.98 18.68
N PRO A 47 -5.67 -5.84 18.64
CA PRO A 47 -7.11 -5.88 18.82
C PRO A 47 -7.69 -6.89 17.85
N SER A 48 -8.21 -8.00 18.38
CA SER A 48 -8.73 -9.09 17.56
C SER A 48 -9.83 -8.53 16.68
N VAL A 49 -9.50 -8.45 15.40
CA VAL A 49 -10.43 -8.03 14.37
C VAL A 49 -11.36 -9.22 14.21
N THR A 50 -12.55 -9.18 14.81
CA THR A 50 -13.53 -10.23 14.55
C THR A 50 -14.20 -9.96 13.21
N SER A 51 -14.63 -11.01 12.50
CA SER A 51 -15.46 -10.83 11.30
C SER A 51 -16.67 -9.96 11.61
N GLU A 52 -17.27 -10.09 12.80
CA GLU A 52 -18.35 -9.24 13.29
C GLU A 52 -17.95 -7.75 13.38
N ARG A 53 -16.76 -7.40 13.87
CA ARG A 53 -16.31 -5.99 13.89
C ARG A 53 -16.13 -5.45 12.49
N ILE A 54 -15.56 -6.23 11.57
CA ILE A 54 -15.45 -5.81 10.18
C ILE A 54 -16.87 -5.64 9.63
N GLU A 55 -17.74 -6.64 9.72
CA GLU A 55 -19.13 -6.62 9.27
C GLU A 55 -19.96 -5.44 9.83
N LEU A 56 -19.75 -5.05 11.09
CA LEU A 56 -20.40 -3.88 11.71
C LEU A 56 -19.89 -2.55 11.15
N THR A 57 -18.69 -2.54 10.59
CA THR A 57 -18.06 -1.37 9.99
C THR A 57 -18.36 -1.31 8.48
N LEU A 58 -18.64 -2.46 7.84
CA LEU A 58 -19.02 -2.55 6.43
C LEU A 58 -20.48 -2.09 6.21
N GLY A 59 -20.74 -1.39 5.11
CA GLY A 59 -22.04 -0.78 4.84
C GLY A 59 -22.04 0.09 3.58
N ALA A 60 -23.14 0.81 3.33
CA ALA A 60 -23.27 1.64 2.13
C ALA A 60 -22.14 2.67 2.02
N THR A 61 -21.44 2.64 0.90
CA THR A 61 -20.34 3.55 0.56
C THR A 61 -20.81 5.00 0.62
N ILE A 62 -20.22 5.80 1.53
CA ILE A 62 -20.25 7.26 1.39
C ILE A 62 -19.26 7.60 0.29
N GLN A 63 -19.68 8.35 -0.74
CA GLN A 63 -18.79 8.75 -1.82
C GLN A 63 -17.63 9.57 -1.22
N PRO A 64 -16.40 9.03 -1.14
CA PRO A 64 -15.33 9.67 -0.38
C PRO A 64 -14.65 10.77 -1.20
N PHE A 65 -14.86 10.78 -2.52
CA PHE A 65 -14.28 11.75 -3.41
C PHE A 65 -15.32 12.83 -3.68
N PRO A 66 -15.17 14.05 -3.13
CA PRO A 66 -16.02 15.15 -3.55
C PRO A 66 -15.67 15.51 -5.01
N PRO A 67 -16.62 15.97 -5.87
CA PRO A 67 -16.37 16.29 -7.28
C PRO A 67 -15.80 17.71 -7.54
N ASP A 68 -15.73 18.56 -6.53
CA ASP A 68 -15.33 19.98 -6.65
C ASP A 68 -13.83 20.24 -6.43
N ARG A 69 -13.15 19.44 -5.60
CA ARG A 69 -11.71 19.53 -5.31
C ARG A 69 -10.80 18.42 -5.89
N ALA A 70 -10.14 18.66 -7.02
CA ALA A 70 -9.18 17.71 -7.58
C ALA A 70 -7.84 17.77 -6.83
N CYS A 71 -7.36 16.63 -6.33
CA CYS A 71 -6.08 16.48 -5.64
C CYS A 71 -5.18 15.48 -6.39
N GLY A 72 -3.86 15.68 -6.28
CA GLY A 72 -2.89 14.75 -6.87
C GLY A 72 -2.78 13.44 -6.07
N VAL A 73 -2.93 13.55 -4.74
CA VAL A 73 -2.98 12.42 -3.82
C VAL A 73 -4.24 12.53 -2.95
N TYR A 74 -4.99 11.44 -2.86
CA TYR A 74 -6.07 11.28 -1.89
C TYR A 74 -5.65 10.29 -0.82
N VAL A 75 -5.86 10.65 0.43
CA VAL A 75 -5.69 9.76 1.57
C VAL A 75 -7.08 9.44 2.11
N VAL A 76 -7.40 8.16 2.17
CA VAL A 76 -8.76 7.67 2.44
C VAL A 76 -8.77 6.83 3.71
N PRO A 77 -9.54 7.18 4.75
CA PRO A 77 -9.79 6.26 5.84
C PRO A 77 -10.68 5.14 5.33
N VAL A 78 -10.23 3.90 5.46
CA VAL A 78 -10.93 2.69 5.00
C VAL A 78 -11.18 1.83 6.23
N ASP A 79 -12.43 1.84 6.70
CA ASP A 79 -12.91 1.12 7.88
C ASP A 79 -11.94 1.03 9.07
N GLY A 80 -12.07 1.97 10.01
CA GLY A 80 -11.38 1.94 11.30
C GLY A 80 -10.56 3.19 11.62
N PRO A 81 -9.65 3.66 10.74
CA PRO A 81 -8.86 4.84 11.03
C PRO A 81 -9.72 6.10 11.13
N SER A 82 -9.37 6.99 12.06
CA SER A 82 -10.09 8.25 12.20
C SER A 82 -9.77 9.20 11.05
N GLU A 83 -10.76 9.98 10.62
CA GLU A 83 -10.58 11.03 9.61
C GLU A 83 -9.54 12.08 10.06
N ALA A 84 -9.43 12.32 11.38
CA ALA A 84 -8.41 13.19 11.96
C ALA A 84 -6.98 12.67 11.71
N LEU A 85 -6.75 11.35 11.84
CA LEU A 85 -5.46 10.73 11.54
C LEU A 85 -5.10 10.90 10.06
N VAL A 86 -6.04 10.59 9.17
CA VAL A 86 -5.85 10.72 7.73
C VAL A 86 -5.64 12.17 7.30
N ALA A 87 -6.33 13.13 7.92
CA ALA A 87 -6.08 14.56 7.73
C ALA A 87 -4.68 14.99 8.20
N ARG A 88 -4.18 14.44 9.32
CA ARG A 88 -2.81 14.67 9.78
C ARG A 88 -1.79 14.13 8.77
N LEU A 89 -2.01 12.90 8.28
CA LEU A 89 -1.16 12.25 7.29
C LEU A 89 -1.12 13.03 5.97
N ALA A 90 -2.26 13.45 5.42
CA ALA A 90 -2.31 14.24 4.20
C ALA A 90 -1.49 15.55 4.32
N ARG A 91 -1.57 16.23 5.47
CA ARG A 91 -0.74 17.42 5.73
C ARG A 91 0.75 17.10 5.84
N GLN A 92 1.12 15.94 6.39
CA GLN A 92 2.51 15.49 6.45
C GLN A 92 3.08 15.25 5.05
N LEU A 93 2.34 14.52 4.20
CA LEU A 93 2.74 14.26 2.80
C LEU A 93 2.97 15.56 2.02
N ALA A 94 2.05 16.52 2.13
CA ALA A 94 2.16 17.83 1.46
C ALA A 94 3.31 18.70 1.98
N ARG A 95 3.81 18.47 3.20
CA ARG A 95 5.00 19.16 3.72
C ARG A 95 6.30 18.53 3.24
N ARG A 96 6.31 17.22 3.01
CA ARG A 96 7.52 16.46 2.64
C ARG A 96 7.78 16.42 1.14
N ALA A 97 6.73 16.49 0.33
CA ALA A 97 6.83 16.44 -1.11
C ALA A 97 5.96 17.52 -1.75
N PRO A 98 6.30 18.01 -2.96
CA PRO A 98 5.50 18.99 -3.69
C PRO A 98 4.25 18.33 -4.29
N VAL A 99 3.35 17.91 -3.42
CA VAL A 99 2.11 17.21 -3.76
C VAL A 99 0.92 17.83 -3.09
N GLN A 100 -0.17 17.98 -3.84
CA GLN A 100 -1.47 18.35 -3.27
C GLN A 100 -2.13 17.08 -2.74
N ALA A 101 -1.94 16.82 -1.44
CA ALA A 101 -2.57 15.71 -0.74
C ALA A 101 -3.86 16.16 -0.03
N CYS A 102 -4.92 15.37 -0.16
CA CYS A 102 -6.21 15.64 0.43
C CYS A 102 -6.69 14.43 1.24
N ALA A 103 -7.15 14.70 2.46
CA ALA A 103 -7.94 13.72 3.20
C ALA A 103 -9.37 13.70 2.66
N THR A 104 -9.99 12.53 2.75
CA THR A 104 -11.36 12.27 2.32
C THR A 104 -12.19 11.78 3.51
N PRO A 105 -13.53 11.85 3.43
CA PRO A 105 -14.40 11.12 4.33
C PRO A 105 -14.14 9.62 4.30
N SER A 106 -14.54 8.94 5.37
CA SER A 106 -14.37 7.50 5.50
C SER A 106 -15.07 6.72 4.39
N PHE A 107 -14.32 5.82 3.76
CA PHE A 107 -14.83 4.85 2.79
C PHE A 107 -15.16 3.54 3.52
N ARG A 108 -16.33 2.98 3.18
CA ARG A 108 -16.81 1.70 3.69
C ARG A 108 -16.61 0.64 2.62
N LEU A 109 -15.98 -0.46 2.97
CA LEU A 109 -15.76 -1.58 2.07
C LEU A 109 -17.00 -2.47 1.96
N ASP A 110 -17.04 -3.26 0.89
CA ASP A 110 -17.90 -4.42 0.73
C ASP A 110 -17.28 -5.63 1.45
N LEU A 111 -18.13 -6.49 2.00
CA LEU A 111 -17.80 -7.82 2.55
C LEU A 111 -16.94 -8.67 1.62
N ALA A 112 -17.04 -8.46 0.31
CA ALA A 112 -16.21 -9.15 -0.67
C ALA A 112 -14.69 -8.97 -0.43
N SER A 113 -14.24 -7.92 0.26
CA SER A 113 -12.81 -7.77 0.61
C SER A 113 -12.36 -8.58 1.82
N LEU A 114 -13.28 -9.17 2.59
CA LEU A 114 -12.93 -9.94 3.79
C LEU A 114 -12.71 -11.42 3.45
N ASP A 115 -11.50 -11.91 3.69
CA ASP A 115 -11.26 -13.35 3.80
C ASP A 115 -11.60 -13.80 5.23
N ARG A 116 -12.74 -14.49 5.37
CA ARG A 116 -13.22 -14.99 6.67
C ARG A 116 -12.32 -16.06 7.28
N ARG A 117 -11.54 -16.78 6.48
CA ARG A 117 -10.62 -17.82 6.98
C ARG A 117 -9.37 -17.19 7.56
N ARG A 118 -8.84 -16.15 6.90
CA ARG A 118 -7.66 -15.41 7.36
C ARG A 118 -8.00 -14.32 8.38
N VAL A 119 -9.26 -13.88 8.41
CA VAL A 119 -9.72 -12.73 9.19
C VAL A 119 -8.94 -11.46 8.82
N GLN A 120 -8.63 -11.33 7.54
CA GLN A 120 -7.85 -10.24 6.95
C GLN A 120 -8.60 -9.68 5.74
N LEU A 121 -8.28 -8.43 5.37
CA LEU A 121 -8.75 -7.87 4.10
C LEU A 121 -7.80 -8.23 2.96
N ASP A 122 -8.36 -8.62 1.82
CA ASP A 122 -7.60 -8.71 0.57
C ASP A 122 -7.39 -7.30 -0.01
N ALA A 123 -6.14 -6.81 0.08
CA ALA A 123 -5.78 -5.48 -0.36
C ALA A 123 -5.96 -5.25 -1.87
N VAL A 124 -5.96 -6.32 -2.69
CA VAL A 124 -6.25 -6.23 -4.13
C VAL A 124 -7.72 -5.88 -4.34
N ILE A 125 -8.61 -6.56 -3.63
CA ILE A 125 -10.05 -6.30 -3.70
C ILE A 125 -10.38 -4.91 -3.15
N VAL A 126 -9.75 -4.50 -2.03
CA VAL A 126 -9.89 -3.15 -1.47
C VAL A 126 -9.46 -2.08 -2.49
N SER A 127 -8.33 -2.27 -3.15
CA SER A 127 -7.84 -1.35 -4.19
C SER A 127 -8.82 -1.23 -5.36
N ASP A 128 -9.41 -2.34 -5.79
CA ASP A 128 -10.40 -2.34 -6.88
C ASP A 128 -11.70 -1.62 -6.49
N GLN A 129 -12.14 -1.73 -5.22
CA GLN A 129 -13.30 -0.99 -4.72
C GLN A 129 -13.05 0.52 -4.69
N LEU A 130 -11.88 0.95 -4.18
CA LEU A 130 -11.48 2.36 -4.20
C LEU A 130 -11.38 2.90 -5.62
N ALA A 131 -10.88 2.10 -6.56
CA ALA A 131 -10.78 2.49 -7.97
C ALA A 131 -12.14 2.72 -8.62
N ARG A 132 -13.12 1.84 -8.38
CA ARG A 132 -14.49 2.02 -8.87
C ARG A 132 -15.11 3.31 -8.33
N ALA A 133 -15.05 3.54 -7.02
CA ALA A 133 -15.60 4.74 -6.40
C ALA A 133 -14.96 6.04 -6.93
N PHE A 134 -13.65 6.01 -7.19
CA PHE A 134 -12.94 7.16 -7.75
C PHE A 134 -13.36 7.45 -9.20
N GLN A 135 -13.46 6.41 -10.04
CA GLN A 135 -13.85 6.52 -11.45
C GLN A 135 -15.23 7.18 -11.59
N ASP A 136 -16.19 6.78 -10.76
CA ASP A 136 -17.56 7.31 -10.80
C ASP A 136 -17.64 8.80 -10.43
N THR A 137 -16.65 9.32 -9.69
CA THR A 137 -16.64 10.74 -9.27
C THR A 137 -15.86 11.63 -10.22
N ARG A 138 -14.64 11.22 -10.59
CA ARG A 138 -13.63 12.12 -11.14
C ARG A 138 -13.27 11.82 -12.59
N GLY A 139 -13.91 10.81 -13.18
CA GLY A 139 -13.39 10.20 -14.39
C GLY A 139 -11.98 9.67 -14.18
N ILE A 140 -11.24 9.46 -15.27
CA ILE A 140 -9.91 8.86 -15.22
C ILE A 140 -8.81 9.94 -15.13
N ALA A 141 -8.93 10.85 -14.16
CA ALA A 141 -7.86 11.82 -13.89
C ALA A 141 -6.67 11.10 -13.22
N PRO A 142 -5.40 11.33 -13.63
CA PRO A 142 -4.24 10.69 -13.00
C PRO A 142 -4.07 11.15 -11.55
N ALA A 143 -4.46 10.30 -10.62
CA ALA A 143 -4.33 10.53 -9.18
C ALA A 143 -3.77 9.28 -8.48
N THR A 144 -3.22 9.50 -7.29
CA THR A 144 -2.82 8.42 -6.38
C THR A 144 -3.77 8.39 -5.20
N ILE A 145 -4.40 7.24 -4.96
CA ILE A 145 -5.30 7.01 -3.84
C ILE A 145 -4.58 6.11 -2.84
N VAL A 146 -4.46 6.55 -1.59
CA VAL A 146 -3.85 5.79 -0.50
C VAL A 146 -4.93 5.53 0.55
N GLY A 147 -5.52 4.34 0.52
CA GLY A 147 -6.43 3.85 1.54
C GLY A 147 -5.67 3.44 2.80
N ILE A 148 -6.13 3.89 3.96
CA ILE A 148 -5.55 3.56 5.27
C ILE A 148 -6.57 2.74 6.02
N THR A 149 -6.21 1.55 6.49
CA THR A 149 -7.08 0.70 7.30
C THR A 149 -6.47 0.34 8.65
N ALA A 150 -7.32 0.07 9.63
CA ALA A 150 -6.94 -0.46 10.93
C ALA A 150 -6.93 -1.99 10.96
N PHE A 151 -7.44 -2.63 9.90
CA PHE A 151 -7.52 -4.08 9.79
C PHE A 151 -6.28 -4.66 9.13
N ASP A 152 -5.94 -5.89 9.50
CA ASP A 152 -4.82 -6.59 8.90
C ASP A 152 -5.13 -6.92 7.44
N ILE A 153 -4.11 -6.87 6.58
CA ILE A 153 -4.28 -7.07 5.14
C ILE A 153 -3.32 -8.12 4.63
N TYR A 154 -3.70 -8.77 3.54
CA TYR A 154 -2.84 -9.61 2.72
C TYR A 154 -3.09 -9.31 1.24
N SER A 155 -2.27 -9.88 0.36
CA SER A 155 -2.45 -9.77 -1.09
C SER A 155 -2.75 -11.14 -1.68
N SER A 156 -3.91 -11.32 -2.31
CA SER A 156 -4.17 -12.55 -3.07
C SER A 156 -3.26 -12.71 -4.30
N ALA A 157 -2.59 -11.64 -4.74
CA ALA A 157 -1.60 -11.71 -5.80
C ALA A 157 -0.29 -12.41 -5.37
N PHE A 158 -0.05 -12.52 -4.06
CA PHE A 158 1.13 -13.18 -3.47
C PHE A 158 0.63 -14.15 -2.40
N ALA A 159 0.19 -15.34 -2.83
CA ALA A 159 -0.49 -16.30 -1.97
C ALA A 159 0.39 -16.81 -0.81
N GLU A 160 1.71 -16.70 -0.95
CA GLU A 160 2.70 -17.01 0.08
C GLU A 160 2.73 -16.02 1.26
N ASP A 161 2.25 -14.79 1.07
CA ASP A 161 2.32 -13.76 2.10
C ASP A 161 1.30 -14.01 3.21
N GLU A 162 1.77 -13.99 4.46
CA GLU A 162 0.92 -14.10 5.64
C GLU A 162 0.16 -12.79 5.91
N PHE A 163 0.81 -11.65 5.71
CA PHE A 163 0.24 -10.30 5.85
C PHE A 163 1.07 -9.29 5.05
N GLY A 164 0.64 -8.03 5.00
CA GLY A 164 1.47 -6.93 4.50
C GLY A 164 1.18 -5.60 5.20
N PHE A 165 2.18 -4.72 5.28
CA PHE A 165 1.98 -3.34 5.75
C PHE A 165 1.29 -2.47 4.70
N GLY A 166 1.41 -2.85 3.43
CA GLY A 166 0.69 -2.20 2.35
C GLY A 166 0.81 -2.95 1.03
N VAL A 167 -0.11 -2.68 0.13
CA VAL A 167 -0.12 -3.20 -1.24
C VAL A 167 -0.45 -2.05 -2.18
N ALA A 168 0.17 -2.04 -3.35
CA ALA A 168 -0.09 -1.05 -4.38
C ALA A 168 -0.36 -1.69 -5.74
N LYS A 169 -1.24 -1.04 -6.50
CA LYS A 169 -1.62 -1.43 -7.85
C LYS A 169 -1.69 -0.18 -8.72
N ARG A 170 -1.13 -0.28 -9.93
CA ARG A 170 -1.32 0.74 -10.96
C ARG A 170 -2.51 0.35 -11.83
N PHE A 171 -3.32 1.33 -12.15
CA PHE A 171 -4.45 1.23 -13.06
C PHE A 171 -4.12 1.99 -14.36
N PRO A 172 -4.91 1.80 -15.42
CA PRO A 172 -4.74 2.54 -16.66
C PRO A 172 -4.64 4.05 -16.44
N GLN A 173 -4.03 4.75 -17.40
CA GLN A 173 -3.88 6.21 -17.39
C GLN A 173 -3.09 6.76 -16.18
N LYS A 174 -2.13 5.96 -15.68
CA LYS A 174 -1.21 6.35 -14.58
C LYS A 174 -1.95 6.70 -13.28
N GLN A 175 -3.12 6.10 -13.05
CA GLN A 175 -3.75 6.08 -11.74
C GLN A 175 -3.07 5.05 -10.84
N GLY A 176 -2.88 5.40 -9.58
CA GLY A 176 -2.26 4.53 -8.60
C GLY A 176 -3.17 4.34 -7.39
N PHE A 177 -3.28 3.11 -6.91
CA PHE A 177 -4.02 2.79 -5.71
C PHE A 177 -3.09 2.03 -4.77
N ALA A 178 -3.10 2.42 -3.51
CA ALA A 178 -2.42 1.72 -2.45
C ALA A 178 -3.34 1.57 -1.25
N VAL A 179 -3.15 0.49 -0.52
CA VAL A 179 -3.80 0.24 0.78
C VAL A 179 -2.67 0.05 1.79
N VAL A 180 -2.74 0.76 2.91
CA VAL A 180 -1.79 0.68 4.02
C VAL A 180 -2.55 0.19 5.24
N SER A 181 -2.07 -0.91 5.84
CA SER A 181 -2.60 -1.41 7.11
C SER A 181 -1.80 -0.86 8.27
N THR A 182 -2.50 -0.47 9.32
CA THR A 182 -1.90 -0.10 10.60
C THR A 182 -2.09 -1.17 11.68
N ALA A 183 -2.66 -2.34 11.34
CA ALA A 183 -3.00 -3.38 12.32
C ALA A 183 -1.77 -3.92 13.06
N ARG A 184 -0.68 -4.14 12.31
CA ARG A 184 0.60 -4.62 12.81
C ARG A 184 1.62 -3.51 13.09
N MET A 185 1.22 -2.25 12.93
CA MET A 185 2.03 -1.12 13.36
C MET A 185 1.69 -0.86 14.83
N GLU A 186 2.54 -1.34 15.74
CA GLU A 186 2.34 -1.17 17.20
C GLU A 186 2.02 0.29 17.56
N SER A 187 1.31 0.49 18.68
CA SER A 187 0.84 1.81 19.11
C SER A 187 1.97 2.79 19.49
N GLY A 188 1.66 4.10 19.50
CA GLY A 188 2.59 5.15 19.93
C GLY A 188 3.04 6.07 18.78
N GLU A 189 4.05 6.91 19.05
CA GLU A 189 4.61 7.83 18.05
C GLU A 189 5.23 7.08 16.86
N ASP A 190 5.77 5.88 17.11
CA ASP A 190 6.33 5.01 16.07
C ASP A 190 5.28 4.59 15.04
N ARG A 191 4.02 4.40 15.46
CA ARG A 191 2.90 4.08 14.55
C ARG A 191 2.74 5.12 13.46
N LEU A 192 2.80 6.40 13.83
CA LEU A 192 2.60 7.48 12.87
C LEU A 192 3.77 7.59 11.91
N ARG A 193 5.01 7.45 12.40
CA ARG A 193 6.20 7.40 11.53
C ARG A 193 6.07 6.26 10.52
N ARG A 194 5.78 5.05 10.99
CA ARG A 194 5.63 3.84 10.15
C ARG A 194 4.55 4.03 9.07
N LEU A 195 3.39 4.58 9.46
CA LEU A 195 2.31 4.94 8.54
C LEU A 195 2.74 6.00 7.53
N GLU A 196 3.44 7.04 7.97
CA GLU A 196 3.97 8.10 7.11
C GLU A 196 4.99 7.54 6.11
N THR A 197 5.87 6.64 6.54
CA THR A 197 6.85 5.94 5.69
C THR A 197 6.14 5.13 4.60
N MET A 198 5.17 4.30 4.97
CA MET A 198 4.42 3.50 3.99
C MET A 198 3.60 4.37 3.03
N ALA A 199 2.99 5.45 3.52
CA ALA A 199 2.27 6.39 2.66
C ALA A 199 3.23 7.12 1.70
N MET A 200 4.39 7.56 2.18
CA MET A 200 5.42 8.19 1.36
C MET A 200 5.93 7.22 0.29
N ARG A 201 6.20 5.95 0.64
CA ARG A 201 6.56 4.90 -0.32
C ARG A 201 5.63 4.89 -1.52
N TYR A 202 4.33 4.77 -1.28
CA TYR A 202 3.36 4.71 -2.37
C TYR A 202 3.16 6.03 -3.10
N VAL A 203 3.33 7.18 -2.45
CA VAL A 203 3.39 8.46 -3.16
C VAL A 203 4.60 8.51 -4.11
N GLY A 204 5.79 8.08 -3.67
CA GLY A 204 6.97 8.04 -4.53
C GLY A 204 6.81 7.10 -5.72
N LEU A 205 6.35 5.86 -5.46
CA LEU A 205 6.17 4.84 -6.49
C LEU A 205 5.02 5.17 -7.45
N LEU A 206 3.86 5.63 -6.96
CA LEU A 206 2.64 5.75 -7.76
C LEU A 206 2.39 7.17 -8.28
N TYR A 207 2.69 8.20 -7.46
CA TYR A 207 2.49 9.58 -7.88
C TYR A 207 3.72 10.10 -8.66
N PHE A 208 4.92 10.01 -8.08
CA PHE A 208 6.11 10.51 -8.75
C PHE A 208 6.70 9.53 -9.78
N GLY A 209 6.30 8.27 -9.76
CA GLY A 209 6.83 7.25 -10.66
C GLY A 209 8.29 6.92 -10.40
N LEU A 210 8.77 7.17 -9.18
CA LEU A 210 10.15 6.88 -8.79
C LEU A 210 10.36 5.35 -8.75
N PRO A 211 11.56 4.87 -9.11
CA PRO A 211 11.90 3.46 -8.93
C PRO A 211 12.14 3.15 -7.44
N GLU A 212 12.22 1.87 -7.13
CA GLU A 212 12.74 1.44 -5.83
C GLU A 212 14.19 1.91 -5.63
N SER A 213 14.54 2.15 -4.38
CA SER A 213 15.86 2.57 -3.95
C SER A 213 16.65 1.38 -3.41
N SER A 214 17.95 1.34 -3.66
CA SER A 214 18.87 0.43 -2.97
C SER A 214 19.29 0.92 -1.59
N SER A 215 18.90 2.14 -1.19
CA SER A 215 19.19 2.67 0.14
C SER A 215 18.32 1.96 1.19
N PRO A 216 18.91 1.34 2.23
CA PRO A 216 18.17 0.57 3.23
C PRO A 216 17.33 1.44 4.18
N THR A 217 17.46 2.76 4.12
CA THR A 217 16.71 3.71 4.98
C THR A 217 15.65 4.50 4.21
N SER A 218 15.57 4.33 2.89
CA SER A 218 14.61 5.05 2.05
C SER A 218 13.21 4.45 2.17
N ALA A 219 12.17 5.29 2.14
CA ALA A 219 10.79 4.81 1.95
C ALA A 219 10.62 4.00 0.64
N LEU A 220 11.53 4.17 -0.32
CA LEU A 220 11.54 3.46 -1.60
C LEU A 220 12.40 2.18 -1.58
N ALA A 221 13.01 1.80 -0.45
CA ALA A 221 13.65 0.49 -0.28
C ALA A 221 12.67 -0.67 -0.59
N PRO A 222 13.10 -1.93 -0.80
CA PRO A 222 12.16 -3.05 -0.94
C PRO A 222 11.08 -3.07 0.16
N ALA A 223 9.89 -3.57 -0.17
CA ALA A 223 8.76 -3.54 0.76
C ALA A 223 9.13 -4.31 2.05
N PRO A 224 8.91 -3.72 3.24
CA PRO A 224 9.28 -4.38 4.49
C PRO A 224 8.33 -5.56 4.76
N GLU A 225 8.90 -6.69 5.15
CA GLU A 225 8.18 -7.92 5.50
C GLU A 225 8.00 -8.05 7.03
N SER A 226 8.71 -7.24 7.80
CA SER A 226 8.69 -7.23 9.26
C SER A 226 8.63 -5.81 9.84
N LEU A 227 8.29 -5.70 11.13
CA LEU A 227 8.23 -4.42 11.81
C LEU A 227 9.63 -3.84 12.00
N GLU A 228 10.61 -4.70 12.27
CA GLU A 228 12.01 -4.36 12.41
C GLU A 228 12.56 -3.73 11.13
N GLU A 229 12.25 -4.31 9.97
CA GLU A 229 12.61 -3.74 8.67
C GLU A 229 11.95 -2.39 8.44
N LEU A 230 10.64 -2.27 8.73
CA LEU A 230 9.91 -1.01 8.60
C LEU A 230 10.49 0.09 9.49
N ASP A 231 11.05 -0.26 10.66
CA ASP A 231 11.68 0.68 11.57
C ASP A 231 13.04 1.20 11.10
N LEU A 232 13.72 0.48 10.20
CA LEU A 232 14.93 0.97 9.54
C LEU A 232 14.62 2.03 8.49
N LEU A 233 13.40 2.01 7.94
CA LEU A 233 12.96 2.92 6.90
C LEU A 233 12.57 4.27 7.48
N ARG A 234 12.77 5.33 6.68
CA ARG A 234 12.38 6.69 7.01
C ARG A 234 11.44 7.27 5.96
N PRO A 235 10.57 8.26 6.30
CA PRO A 235 9.62 8.86 5.37
C PRO A 235 10.27 9.83 4.36
N GLU A 236 11.42 9.47 3.82
CA GLU A 236 12.18 10.19 2.81
C GLU A 236 12.48 9.29 1.60
N PHE A 237 12.47 9.85 0.39
CA PHE A 237 12.73 9.09 -0.84
C PHE A 237 14.20 8.70 -1.01
N SER A 238 15.12 9.48 -0.44
CA SER A 238 16.57 9.26 -0.47
C SER A 238 17.23 10.10 0.62
N ASP A 239 18.52 9.84 0.86
CA ASP A 239 19.38 10.68 1.70
C ASP A 239 20.62 11.10 0.88
N PRO A 240 20.76 12.40 0.53
CA PRO A 240 19.85 13.50 0.86
C PRO A 240 18.51 13.40 0.12
N PRO A 241 17.42 14.02 0.64
CA PRO A 241 16.13 14.06 -0.04
C PRO A 241 16.20 14.75 -1.41
N PRO A 242 15.41 14.31 -2.41
CA PRO A 242 15.39 14.95 -3.72
C PRO A 242 14.78 16.35 -3.59
N SER A 243 15.30 17.30 -4.38
CA SER A 243 14.75 18.66 -4.41
C SER A 243 13.31 18.67 -4.94
N SER A 244 12.54 19.70 -4.56
CA SER A 244 11.18 19.88 -5.10
C SER A 244 11.17 19.95 -6.64
N ALA A 245 12.19 20.60 -7.23
CA ALA A 245 12.33 20.68 -8.69
C ALA A 245 12.56 19.30 -9.33
N ALA A 246 13.38 18.44 -8.70
CA ALA A 246 13.61 17.07 -9.16
C ALA A 246 12.31 16.23 -9.09
N LEU A 247 11.53 16.37 -8.02
CA LEU A 247 10.25 15.67 -7.87
C LEU A 247 9.20 16.14 -8.88
N VAL A 248 9.11 17.45 -9.15
CA VAL A 248 8.23 17.99 -10.19
C VAL A 248 8.63 17.47 -11.58
N ALA A 249 9.94 17.43 -11.87
CA ALA A 249 10.45 16.88 -13.12
C ALA A 249 10.14 15.37 -13.24
N ALA A 250 10.31 14.60 -12.15
CA ALA A 250 9.97 13.19 -12.10
C ALA A 250 8.48 12.94 -12.39
N ARG A 251 7.57 13.70 -11.74
CA ARG A 251 6.12 13.61 -12.02
C ARG A 251 5.81 13.91 -13.48
N LYS A 252 6.42 14.94 -14.06
CA LYS A 252 6.22 15.30 -15.47
C LYS A 252 6.69 14.18 -16.41
N ALA A 253 7.86 13.60 -16.14
CA ALA A 253 8.40 12.48 -16.90
C ALA A 253 7.47 11.26 -16.81
N PHE A 254 7.02 10.93 -15.59
CA PHE A 254 6.11 9.82 -15.34
C PHE A 254 4.79 9.94 -16.12
N LEU A 255 4.19 11.13 -16.14
CA LEU A 255 2.97 11.39 -16.90
C LEU A 255 3.17 11.39 -18.43
N SER A 256 4.40 11.54 -18.90
CA SER A 256 4.71 11.57 -20.35
C SER A 256 5.01 10.18 -20.92
N GLN A 257 5.21 9.17 -20.08
CA GLN A 257 5.38 7.78 -20.52
C GLN A 257 4.05 7.27 -21.07
N LYS A 258 4.05 6.74 -22.29
CA LYS A 258 2.87 6.11 -22.87
C LYS A 258 2.51 4.81 -22.15
#